data_AF-A0A821J6C7-F1
#
_entry.id   AF-A0A821J6C7-F1
#
_cell.length_a   1.000
_cell.length_b   1.000
_cell.length_c   1.000
_cell.angle_alpha   90.00
_cell.angle_beta   90.00
_cell.angle_gamma   90.00
#
_symmetry.space_group_name_H-M   'P 1'
#
loop_
_entity.id
_entity.type
_entity.pdbx_description
1 polymer ?
#
loop_
_entity_poly.entity_id
_entity_poly.type
_entity_poly.pdbx_seq_one_letter_code
_entity_poly.pdbx_strand_id
1 'polypeptide(L)'
;MDLSKLPFDILFIICSYLDLRSLIRLSSTCQTLHNQCLHPLQFQSLNLQPYWNGITNFTIENFFLRHCTRTRYISLAWSKSLQCSSFNQLLNVCSNGLVQLNLACCQYLNGLYIKIIVNCCPNIEILNLENCISLNNLDFIPLKYLDRVRSLNVYRTKIDYRTLLPFIDNNKKNLEHINL
;
A
#
# COMPACT_ATOMS: atom_id res chain seq x y z
N MET A 1 33.77 6.45 13.68
CA MET A 1 32.75 7.51 13.74
C MET A 1 31.49 6.90 14.30
N ASP A 2 30.92 7.47 15.35
CA ASP A 2 29.72 6.92 16.02
C ASP A 2 28.45 7.51 15.37
N LEU A 3 27.75 6.68 14.60
CA LEU A 3 26.50 7.05 13.93
C LEU A 3 25.46 7.60 14.92
N SER A 4 25.41 7.08 16.15
CA SER A 4 24.39 7.45 17.13
C SER A 4 24.51 8.89 17.65
N LYS A 5 25.63 9.57 17.38
CA LYS A 5 25.87 10.97 17.76
C LYS A 5 25.48 11.98 16.68
N LEU A 6 25.06 11.51 15.51
CA LEU A 6 24.61 12.40 14.43
C LEU A 6 23.23 12.99 14.75
N PRO A 7 22.93 14.23 14.28
CA PRO A 7 21.60 14.82 14.43
C PRO A 7 20.50 13.98 13.80
N PHE A 8 19.26 14.14 14.28
CA PHE A 8 18.08 13.41 13.80
C PHE A 8 17.96 13.46 12.28
N ASP A 9 18.03 14.65 11.69
CA ASP A 9 17.80 14.83 10.26
C ASP A 9 18.87 14.13 9.40
N ILE A 10 20.12 14.12 9.87
CA ILE A 10 21.22 13.46 9.17
C ILE A 10 21.05 11.94 9.23
N LEU A 11 20.70 11.39 10.40
CA LEU A 11 20.41 9.96 10.53
C LEU A 11 19.18 9.55 9.72
N PHE A 12 18.15 10.39 9.72
CA PHE A 12 16.94 10.16 8.94
C PHE A 12 17.26 10.07 7.44
N ILE A 13 18.06 11.01 6.93
CA ILE A 13 18.52 11.02 5.53
C ILE A 13 19.35 9.76 5.23
N ILE A 14 20.33 9.40 6.06
CA ILE A 14 21.12 8.19 5.86
C ILE A 14 20.22 6.95 5.79
N CYS A 15 19.30 6.82 6.73
CA CYS A 15 18.36 5.71 6.80
C CYS A 15 17.42 5.69 5.57
N SER A 16 17.05 6.84 5.01
CA SER A 16 16.18 6.91 3.83
C SER A 16 16.79 6.31 2.55
N TYR A 17 18.12 6.13 2.52
CA TYR A 17 18.81 5.43 1.42
C TYR A 17 18.89 3.91 1.62
N LEU A 18 18.44 3.38 2.76
CA LEU A 18 18.50 1.96 3.07
C LEU A 18 17.23 1.23 2.64
N ASP A 19 17.39 0.00 2.17
CA ASP A 19 16.25 -0.88 1.94
C ASP A 19 15.62 -1.34 3.27
N LEU A 20 14.38 -1.86 3.20
CA LEU A 20 13.64 -2.29 4.39
C LEU A 20 14.43 -3.30 5.23
N ARG A 21 15.13 -4.23 4.58
CA ARG A 21 15.93 -5.25 5.27
C ARG A 21 17.11 -4.62 6.03
N SER A 22 17.79 -3.66 5.42
CA SER A 22 18.91 -2.96 6.03
C SER A 22 18.45 -2.06 7.18
N LEU A 23 17.31 -1.37 7.04
CA LEU A 23 16.68 -0.64 8.14
C LEU A 23 16.38 -1.53 9.34
N ILE A 24 15.76 -2.69 9.13
CA ILE A 24 15.44 -3.63 10.21
C ILE A 24 16.72 -4.14 10.88
N ARG A 25 17.75 -4.51 10.11
CA ARG A 25 19.05 -4.95 10.65
C ARG A 25 19.76 -3.85 11.43
N LEU A 26 19.73 -2.62 10.95
CA LEU A 26 20.34 -1.50 11.65
C LEU A 26 19.56 -1.17 12.94
N SER A 27 18.24 -1.32 12.92
CA SER A 27 17.37 -1.10 14.08
C SER A 27 17.64 -2.04 15.25
N SER A 28 18.30 -3.19 15.03
CA SER A 28 18.63 -4.15 16.09
C SER A 28 19.99 -3.88 16.76
N THR A 29 20.69 -2.81 16.38
CA THR A 29 22.06 -2.54 16.88
C THR A 29 22.09 -1.71 18.15
N CYS A 30 21.26 -0.66 18.26
CA CYS A 30 21.12 0.15 19.47
C CYS A 30 19.78 0.89 19.50
N GLN A 31 19.36 1.38 20.68
CA GLN A 31 18.06 2.04 20.86
C GLN A 31 17.89 3.30 19.99
N THR A 32 18.94 4.10 19.83
CA THR A 32 18.88 5.31 18.99
C THR A 32 18.61 4.94 17.53
N LEU A 33 19.36 3.98 16.99
CA LEU A 33 19.16 3.52 15.61
C LEU A 33 17.85 2.76 15.44
N HIS A 34 17.38 2.06 16.48
CA HIS A 34 16.05 1.46 16.51
C HIS A 34 14.95 2.50 16.24
N ASN A 35 14.94 3.57 17.04
CA ASN A 35 13.94 4.63 16.93
C ASN A 35 14.02 5.36 15.59
N GLN A 36 15.23 5.55 15.06
CA GLN A 36 15.45 6.24 13.78
C GLN A 36 15.04 5.41 12.57
N CYS A 37 15.51 4.16 12.50
CA CYS A 37 15.25 3.27 11.37
C CYS A 37 13.77 2.88 11.28
N LEU A 38 13.08 2.81 12.43
CA LEU A 38 11.67 2.44 12.51
C LEU A 38 10.74 3.64 12.70
N HIS A 39 11.24 4.86 12.50
CA HIS A 39 10.43 6.07 12.54
C HIS A 39 9.40 6.05 11.40
N PRO A 40 8.12 6.42 11.64
CA PRO A 40 7.08 6.29 10.61
C PRO A 40 7.34 7.04 9.29
N LEU A 41 8.14 8.11 9.32
CA LEU A 41 8.54 8.83 8.11
C LEU A 41 9.44 8.00 7.17
N GLN A 42 10.12 6.96 7.67
CA GLN A 42 10.90 6.05 6.82
C GLN A 42 10.02 5.17 5.92
N PHE A 43 8.75 5.02 6.28
CA PHE A 43 7.80 4.14 5.58
C PHE A 43 6.79 4.94 4.75
N GLN A 44 7.08 6.18 4.38
CA GLN A 44 6.21 6.97 3.49
C GLN A 44 6.01 6.29 2.12
N SER A 45 7.05 5.64 1.60
CA SER A 45 7.02 4.88 0.36
C SER A 45 7.52 3.47 0.62
N LEU A 46 6.60 2.50 0.65
CA LEU A 46 6.89 1.14 1.07
C LEU A 46 6.59 0.13 -0.04
N ASN A 47 7.63 -0.24 -0.79
CA ASN A 47 7.54 -1.33 -1.76
C ASN A 47 7.84 -2.68 -1.10
N LEU A 48 6.80 -3.47 -0.78
CA LEU A 48 6.99 -4.79 -0.17
C LEU A 48 7.11 -5.92 -1.20
N GLN A 49 6.97 -5.65 -2.49
CA GLN A 49 7.05 -6.67 -3.55
C GLN A 49 8.36 -7.49 -3.51
N PRO A 50 9.56 -6.93 -3.31
CA PRO A 50 10.79 -7.73 -3.17
C PRO A 50 10.78 -8.69 -1.98
N TYR A 51 9.90 -8.44 -1.00
CA TYR A 51 9.75 -9.18 0.23
C TYR A 51 8.42 -9.94 0.29
N TRP A 52 7.75 -10.17 -0.85
CA TRP A 52 6.42 -10.79 -0.95
C TRP A 52 6.22 -12.04 -0.09
N ASN A 53 7.25 -12.88 0.03
CA ASN A 53 7.25 -14.10 0.86
C ASN A 53 7.16 -13.84 2.36
N GLY A 54 7.62 -12.68 2.81
CA GLY A 54 7.57 -12.24 4.20
C GLY A 54 6.31 -11.45 4.56
N ILE A 55 5.46 -11.11 3.59
CA ILE A 55 4.20 -10.41 3.85
C ILE A 55 3.17 -11.42 4.34
N THR A 56 2.95 -11.44 5.65
CA THR A 56 2.02 -12.33 6.35
C THR A 56 1.14 -11.54 7.32
N ASN A 57 0.02 -12.13 7.76
CA ASN A 57 -0.83 -11.55 8.81
C ASN A 57 -0.02 -11.22 10.07
N PHE A 58 0.87 -12.15 10.47
CA PHE A 58 1.76 -11.96 11.61
C PHE A 58 2.66 -10.72 11.47
N THR A 59 3.29 -10.54 10.31
CA THR A 59 4.15 -9.36 10.07
C THR A 59 3.36 -8.06 9.98
N ILE A 60 2.12 -8.09 9.48
CA ILE A 60 1.24 -6.93 9.50
C ILE A 60 0.97 -6.54 10.95
N GLU A 61 0.44 -7.47 11.74
CA GLU A 61 0.00 -7.23 13.11
C GLU A 61 1.13 -6.82 14.06
N ASN A 62 2.32 -7.42 13.91
CA ASN A 62 3.42 -7.22 14.85
C ASN A 62 4.41 -6.13 14.43
N PHE A 63 4.42 -5.72 13.15
CA PHE A 63 5.37 -4.74 12.64
C PHE A 63 4.67 -3.59 11.91
N PHE A 64 4.02 -3.85 10.77
CA PHE A 64 3.56 -2.78 9.90
C PHE A 64 2.52 -1.86 10.54
N LEU A 65 1.61 -2.39 11.38
CA LEU A 65 0.62 -1.56 12.08
C LEU A 65 1.23 -0.48 12.98
N ARG A 66 2.46 -0.69 13.49
CA ARG A 66 3.14 0.25 14.40
C ARG A 66 3.96 1.31 13.67
N HIS A 67 4.39 1.00 12.45
CA HIS A 67 5.40 1.79 11.75
C HIS A 67 4.87 2.48 10.47
N CYS A 68 3.75 2.02 9.91
CA CYS A 68 3.22 2.52 8.63
C CYS A 68 2.18 3.64 8.75
N THR A 69 2.06 4.32 9.90
CA THR A 69 1.04 5.36 10.15
C THR A 69 1.18 6.60 9.25
N ARG A 70 2.33 6.78 8.58
CA ARG A 70 2.58 7.89 7.64
C ARG A 70 2.79 7.42 6.20
N THR A 71 2.44 6.18 5.89
CA THR A 71 2.61 5.61 4.56
C THR A 71 1.69 6.28 3.53
N ARG A 72 2.29 6.71 2.41
CA ARG A 72 1.61 7.34 1.27
C ARG A 72 1.56 6.43 0.04
N TYR A 73 2.55 5.56 -0.10
CA TYR A 73 2.58 4.49 -1.11
C TYR A 73 2.85 3.15 -0.43
N ILE A 74 2.04 2.15 -0.74
CA ILE A 74 2.32 0.76 -0.37
C ILE A 74 2.12 -0.18 -1.55
N SER A 75 3.08 -1.07 -1.76
CA SER A 75 2.93 -2.21 -2.67
C SER A 75 2.89 -3.50 -1.90
N LEU A 76 1.77 -4.22 -2.02
CA LEU A 76 1.61 -5.61 -1.59
C LEU A 76 1.59 -6.55 -2.80
N ALA A 77 2.06 -6.08 -3.96
CA ALA A 77 2.08 -6.89 -5.18
C ALA A 77 2.73 -8.25 -4.91
N TRP A 78 2.11 -9.29 -5.46
CA TRP A 78 2.52 -10.69 -5.34
C TRP A 78 2.43 -11.26 -3.91
N SER A 79 1.84 -10.53 -2.95
CA SER A 79 1.68 -11.06 -1.60
C SER A 79 0.86 -12.35 -1.63
N LYS A 80 1.22 -13.27 -0.73
CA LYS A 80 0.39 -14.45 -0.45
C LYS A 80 -0.93 -14.01 0.18
N SER A 81 -1.86 -14.96 0.29
CA SER A 81 -3.18 -14.74 0.87
C SER A 81 -3.06 -14.07 2.25
N LEU A 82 -3.58 -12.84 2.35
CA LEU A 82 -3.76 -12.11 3.60
C LEU A 82 -5.20 -12.30 4.06
N GLN A 83 -5.42 -12.24 5.37
CA GLN A 83 -6.78 -12.21 5.91
C GLN A 83 -7.38 -10.83 5.69
N CYS A 84 -8.69 -10.76 5.43
CA CYS A 84 -9.43 -9.50 5.31
C CYS A 84 -9.24 -8.61 6.53
N SER A 85 -9.17 -9.17 7.73
CA SER A 85 -8.94 -8.45 8.99
C SER A 85 -7.60 -7.72 9.00
N SER A 86 -6.50 -8.44 8.74
CA SER A 86 -5.15 -7.88 8.76
C SER A 86 -4.97 -6.86 7.63
N PHE A 87 -5.54 -7.11 6.44
CA PHE A 87 -5.57 -6.14 5.34
C PHE A 87 -6.33 -4.85 5.70
N ASN A 88 -7.51 -4.97 6.30
CA ASN A 88 -8.30 -3.84 6.78
C ASN A 88 -7.56 -3.03 7.86
N GLN A 89 -6.93 -3.71 8.82
CA GLN A 89 -6.14 -3.03 9.85
C GLN A 89 -4.97 -2.25 9.24
N LEU A 90 -4.26 -2.84 8.28
CA LEU A 90 -3.14 -2.18 7.59
C LEU A 90 -3.61 -0.93 6.85
N LEU A 91 -4.68 -1.02 6.05
CA LEU A 91 -5.19 0.14 5.32
C LEU A 91 -5.77 1.21 6.26
N ASN A 92 -6.39 0.83 7.38
CA ASN A 92 -6.85 1.81 8.36
C ASN A 92 -5.70 2.59 9.01
N VAL A 93 -4.57 1.94 9.29
CA VAL A 93 -3.37 2.61 9.82
C VAL A 93 -2.81 3.64 8.82
N CYS A 94 -2.91 3.36 7.51
CA CYS A 94 -2.41 4.24 6.45
C CYS A 94 -3.47 5.23 5.91
N SER A 95 -4.75 5.07 6.30
CA SER A 95 -5.96 5.60 5.65
C SER A 95 -5.90 7.05 5.19
N ASN A 96 -5.55 7.97 6.08
CA ASN A 96 -5.55 9.40 5.80
C ASN A 96 -4.43 9.83 4.85
N GLY A 97 -3.32 9.08 4.83
CA GLY A 97 -2.12 9.44 4.07
C GLY A 97 -1.94 8.67 2.76
N LEU A 98 -2.63 7.54 2.59
CA LEU A 98 -2.40 6.64 1.47
C LEU A 98 -2.96 7.22 0.16
N VAL A 99 -2.05 7.48 -0.77
CA VAL A 99 -2.32 8.03 -2.10
C VAL A 99 -2.13 6.99 -3.19
N GLN A 100 -1.28 5.99 -2.97
CA GLN A 100 -0.96 4.99 -3.98
C GLN A 100 -0.96 3.58 -3.37
N LEU A 101 -1.69 2.67 -4.00
CA LEU A 101 -1.80 1.27 -3.59
C LEU A 101 -1.57 0.35 -4.77
N ASN A 102 -0.58 -0.53 -4.64
CA ASN A 102 -0.28 -1.56 -5.62
C ASN A 102 -0.57 -2.95 -5.06
N LEU A 103 -1.52 -3.65 -5.69
CA LEU A 103 -1.94 -5.01 -5.37
C LEU A 103 -1.81 -5.94 -6.58
N ALA A 104 -0.94 -5.60 -7.54
CA ALA A 104 -0.75 -6.39 -8.74
C ALA A 104 -0.46 -7.87 -8.42
N CYS A 105 -1.09 -8.77 -9.18
CA CYS A 105 -1.01 -10.23 -9.03
C CYS A 105 -1.47 -10.78 -7.67
N CYS A 106 -2.21 -10.03 -6.85
CA CYS A 106 -2.79 -10.56 -5.60
C CYS A 106 -4.03 -11.42 -5.92
N GLN A 107 -3.87 -12.75 -5.91
CA GLN A 107 -4.93 -13.68 -6.32
C GLN A 107 -5.99 -13.98 -5.25
N TYR A 108 -5.79 -13.51 -4.03
CA TYR A 108 -6.74 -13.67 -2.92
C TYR A 108 -7.80 -12.56 -2.88
N LEU A 109 -7.70 -11.55 -3.75
CA LEU A 109 -8.65 -10.44 -3.78
C LEU A 109 -10.03 -10.88 -4.27
N ASN A 110 -11.04 -10.28 -3.68
CA ASN A 110 -12.45 -10.39 -4.02
C ASN A 110 -13.15 -9.06 -3.66
N GLY A 111 -14.45 -8.93 -3.91
CA GLY A 111 -15.20 -7.71 -3.63
C GLY A 111 -15.15 -7.21 -2.19
N LEU A 112 -14.85 -8.05 -1.19
CA LEU A 112 -14.66 -7.58 0.19
C LEU A 112 -13.40 -6.73 0.32
N TYR A 113 -12.28 -7.13 -0.30
CA TYR A 113 -11.05 -6.35 -0.31
C TYR A 113 -11.23 -5.02 -1.02
N ILE A 114 -11.97 -5.01 -2.14
CA ILE A 114 -12.27 -3.76 -2.86
C ILE A 114 -13.10 -2.82 -1.99
N LYS A 115 -14.11 -3.33 -1.28
CA LYS A 115 -14.88 -2.53 -0.31
C LYS A 115 -13.99 -1.96 0.80
N ILE A 116 -13.05 -2.75 1.32
CA ILE A 116 -12.09 -2.28 2.33
C ILE A 116 -11.25 -1.13 1.76
N ILE A 117 -10.70 -1.25 0.54
CA ILE A 117 -9.92 -0.17 -0.09
C ILE A 117 -10.73 1.11 -0.17
N VAL A 118 -11.97 1.03 -0.67
CA VAL A 118 -12.86 2.19 -0.82
C VAL A 118 -13.18 2.84 0.53
N ASN A 119 -13.44 2.04 1.57
CA ASN A 119 -13.78 2.55 2.89
C ASN A 119 -12.59 3.14 3.64
N CYS A 120 -11.40 2.57 3.46
CA CYS A 120 -10.20 2.96 4.22
C CYS A 120 -9.36 4.02 3.53
N CYS A 121 -9.40 4.12 2.20
CA CYS A 121 -8.44 4.93 1.41
C CYS A 121 -9.15 6.02 0.58
N PRO A 122 -9.81 7.01 1.21
CA PRO A 122 -10.55 8.04 0.49
C PRO A 122 -9.67 8.96 -0.36
N ASN A 123 -8.36 9.02 -0.08
CA ASN A 123 -7.40 9.89 -0.76
C ASN A 123 -6.60 9.19 -1.87
N ILE A 124 -7.03 7.99 -2.29
CA ILE A 124 -6.29 7.21 -3.28
C ILE A 124 -6.31 7.89 -4.66
N GLU A 125 -5.14 8.12 -5.22
CA GLU A 125 -4.95 8.68 -6.57
C GLU A 125 -4.47 7.62 -7.56
N ILE A 126 -3.70 6.62 -7.11
CA ILE A 126 -3.20 5.55 -7.97
C ILE A 126 -3.57 4.20 -7.37
N LEU A 127 -4.33 3.40 -8.13
CA LEU A 127 -4.71 2.05 -7.75
C LEU A 127 -4.29 1.06 -8.84
N ASN A 128 -3.45 0.10 -8.46
CA ASN A 128 -3.03 -0.98 -9.33
C ASN A 128 -3.60 -2.34 -8.85
N LEU A 129 -4.45 -2.93 -9.67
CA LEU A 129 -5.10 -4.25 -9.52
C LEU A 129 -4.76 -5.16 -10.72
N GLU A 130 -3.64 -4.88 -11.40
CA GLU A 130 -3.20 -5.66 -12.56
C GLU A 130 -3.11 -7.15 -12.24
N ASN A 131 -3.59 -7.98 -13.18
CA ASN A 131 -3.51 -9.43 -13.13
C ASN A 131 -4.13 -10.05 -11.85
N CYS A 132 -5.13 -9.40 -11.27
CA CYS A 132 -5.96 -9.94 -10.19
C CYS A 132 -7.13 -10.75 -10.77
N ILE A 133 -6.84 -11.95 -11.30
CA ILE A 133 -7.79 -12.76 -12.10
C ILE A 133 -8.97 -13.35 -11.30
N SER A 134 -8.89 -13.30 -9.96
CA SER A 134 -9.98 -13.70 -9.04
C SER A 134 -11.11 -12.67 -8.98
N LEU A 135 -10.83 -11.40 -9.33
CA LEU A 135 -11.85 -10.35 -9.37
C LEU A 135 -12.75 -10.52 -10.59
N ASN A 136 -14.04 -10.25 -10.39
CA ASN A 136 -15.06 -10.22 -11.43
C ASN A 136 -15.73 -8.83 -11.51
N ASN A 137 -16.61 -8.64 -12.50
CA ASN A 137 -17.34 -7.38 -12.71
C ASN A 137 -18.00 -6.80 -11.45
N LEU A 138 -18.68 -7.61 -10.65
CA LEU A 138 -19.39 -7.10 -9.47
C LEU A 138 -18.43 -6.58 -8.39
N ASP A 139 -17.21 -7.12 -8.34
CA ASP A 139 -16.21 -6.73 -7.35
C ASP A 139 -15.70 -5.30 -7.57
N PHE A 140 -15.78 -4.76 -8.79
CA PHE A 140 -15.30 -3.42 -9.14
C PHE A 140 -16.36 -2.31 -8.94
N ILE A 141 -17.64 -2.66 -8.77
CA ILE A 141 -18.73 -1.68 -8.55
C ILE A 141 -18.43 -0.69 -7.41
N PRO A 142 -17.85 -1.09 -6.26
CA PRO A 142 -17.54 -0.16 -5.18
C PRO A 142 -16.54 0.94 -5.56
N LEU A 143 -15.71 0.75 -6.59
CA LEU A 143 -14.74 1.77 -7.00
C LEU A 143 -15.39 3.10 -7.35
N LYS A 144 -16.68 3.11 -7.74
CA LYS A 144 -17.45 4.33 -8.04
C LYS A 144 -17.46 5.37 -6.91
N TYR A 145 -17.16 4.98 -5.67
CA TYR A 145 -17.12 5.88 -4.52
C TYR A 145 -15.76 6.58 -4.33
N LEU A 146 -14.74 6.21 -5.10
CA LEU A 146 -13.48 6.94 -5.14
C LEU A 146 -13.62 8.14 -6.09
N ASP A 147 -13.17 9.32 -5.67
CA ASP A 147 -13.36 10.61 -6.40
C ASP A 147 -12.04 11.36 -6.69
N ARG A 148 -10.90 10.77 -6.32
CA ARG A 148 -9.55 11.36 -6.47
C ARG A 148 -8.62 10.54 -7.36
N VAL A 149 -9.10 9.47 -7.98
CA VAL A 149 -8.26 8.57 -8.77
C VAL A 149 -7.81 9.23 -10.07
N ARG A 150 -6.49 9.26 -10.27
CA ARG A 150 -5.79 9.74 -11.46
C ARG A 150 -5.33 8.58 -12.33
N SER A 151 -4.99 7.44 -11.73
CA SER A 151 -4.55 6.25 -12.45
C SER A 151 -5.20 4.98 -11.90
N LEU A 152 -5.91 4.25 -12.76
CA LEU A 152 -6.45 2.92 -12.47
C LEU A 152 -5.84 1.89 -13.44
N ASN A 153 -5.18 0.86 -12.90
CA ASN A 153 -4.74 -0.29 -13.67
C ASN A 153 -5.52 -1.53 -13.25
N VAL A 154 -6.33 -2.06 -14.15
CA VAL A 154 -7.10 -3.30 -14.02
C VAL A 154 -6.79 -4.27 -15.16
N TYR A 155 -5.64 -4.10 -15.82
CA TYR A 155 -5.18 -4.94 -16.91
C TYR A 155 -5.14 -6.42 -16.50
N ARG A 156 -5.58 -7.32 -17.38
CA ARG A 156 -5.67 -8.78 -17.12
C ARG A 156 -6.56 -9.12 -15.93
N THR A 157 -7.65 -8.39 -15.74
CA THR A 157 -8.76 -8.79 -14.87
C THR A 157 -9.98 -9.20 -15.71
N LYS A 158 -11.05 -9.72 -15.08
CA LYS A 158 -12.29 -10.10 -15.79
C LYS A 158 -13.29 -8.94 -15.89
N ILE A 159 -12.79 -7.71 -15.95
CA ILE A 159 -13.62 -6.51 -15.94
C ILE A 159 -14.17 -6.17 -17.33
N ASP A 160 -15.44 -5.78 -17.36
CA ASP A 160 -16.12 -5.14 -18.45
C ASP A 160 -16.07 -3.62 -18.22
N TYR A 161 -15.60 -2.87 -19.21
CA TYR A 161 -15.45 -1.42 -19.11
C TYR A 161 -16.75 -0.71 -18.70
N ARG A 162 -17.94 -1.29 -18.99
CA ARG A 162 -19.23 -0.73 -18.60
C ARG A 162 -19.39 -0.63 -17.08
N THR A 163 -18.80 -1.56 -16.34
CA THR A 163 -18.76 -1.56 -14.87
C THR A 163 -18.03 -0.33 -14.33
N LEU A 164 -17.07 0.20 -15.09
CA LEU A 164 -16.26 1.36 -14.69
C LEU A 164 -16.91 2.70 -15.05
N LEU A 165 -18.00 2.75 -15.82
CA LEU A 165 -18.61 4.03 -16.23
C LEU A 165 -18.94 4.96 -15.04
N PRO A 166 -19.55 4.47 -13.94
CA PRO A 166 -19.79 5.33 -12.76
C PRO A 166 -18.50 5.80 -12.10
N PHE A 167 -17.45 4.97 -12.09
CA PHE A 167 -16.13 5.35 -11.58
C PHE A 167 -15.48 6.43 -12.45
N ILE A 168 -15.55 6.28 -13.77
CA ILE A 168 -14.99 7.23 -14.74
C ILE A 168 -15.70 8.58 -14.61
N ASP A 169 -17.04 8.60 -14.52
CA ASP A 169 -17.78 9.86 -14.36
C ASP A 169 -17.43 10.57 -13.04
N ASN A 170 -17.27 9.82 -11.95
CA ASN A 170 -16.88 10.39 -10.65
C ASN A 170 -15.46 10.98 -10.64
N ASN A 171 -14.55 10.43 -11.47
CA ASN A 171 -13.14 10.86 -11.54
C ASN A 171 -12.81 11.70 -12.79
N LYS A 172 -13.78 12.05 -13.62
CA LYS A 172 -13.58 12.65 -14.96
C LYS A 172 -12.69 13.90 -15.02
N LYS A 173 -12.56 14.64 -13.92
CA LYS A 173 -11.73 15.84 -13.83
C LYS A 173 -10.25 15.54 -13.53
N ASN A 174 -9.97 14.41 -12.89
CA ASN A 174 -8.65 14.06 -12.37
C ASN A 174 -8.02 12.86 -13.09
N LEU A 175 -8.82 12.05 -13.77
CA LEU A 175 -8.39 10.79 -14.36
C LEU A 175 -7.46 11.01 -15.57
N GLU A 176 -6.24 10.50 -15.47
CA GLU A 176 -5.16 10.64 -16.46
C GLU A 176 -4.87 9.32 -17.17
N HIS A 177 -4.94 8.21 -16.44
CA HIS A 177 -4.56 6.89 -16.95
C HIS A 177 -5.58 5.82 -16.56
N ILE A 178 -6.03 5.05 -17.55
CA ILE A 178 -6.80 3.82 -17.34
C ILE A 178 -6.16 2.72 -18.18
N ASN A 179 -5.82 1.61 -17.54
CA ASN A 179 -5.34 0.41 -18.21
C ASN A 179 -6.31 -0.74 -17.95
N LEU A 180 -6.86 -1.34 -19.01
CA LEU A 180 -7.94 -2.34 -18.99
C LEU A 180 -7.46 -3.71 -19.48
#